data_AF-A0AAQ4DGJ1-F1
#
_entry.id   AF-A0AAQ4DGJ1-F1
#
_cell.length_a   1.000
_cell.length_b   1.000
_cell.length_c   1.000
_cell.angle_alpha   90.00
_cell.angle_beta   90.00
_cell.angle_gamma   90.00
#
_symmetry.space_group_name_H-M   'P 1'
#
loop_
_entity.id
_entity.type
_entity.pdbx_description
1 polymer ?
#
loop_
_entity_poly.entity_id
_entity_poly.type
_entity_poly.pdbx_seq_one_letter_code
_entity_poly.pdbx_strand_id
1 'polypeptide(L)'
;MPLLLLAIFGEDKELFYKLTEEMVSDDDLGDLPSCPFICAKGWTFLTANSYTICVDTHPVLHASKPDEAFKLLFFAHFAFNIQYQKETSLCLEFTQRAIAGINPARGTKVQKNGGKQHCLSPRVAALATALKDYDF
;
A
#
# COMPACT_ATOMS: atom_id res chain seq x y z
N MET A 1 2.08 10.84 -1.74
CA MET A 1 0.83 10.30 -2.34
C MET A 1 0.12 9.28 -1.45
N PRO A 2 0.76 8.23 -0.91
CA PRO A 2 0.03 7.15 -0.23
C PRO A 2 -0.79 7.61 1.00
N LEU A 3 -0.23 8.46 1.86
CA LEU A 3 -0.97 9.00 3.02
C LEU A 3 -2.21 9.82 2.62
N LEU A 4 -2.18 10.49 1.46
CA LEU A 4 -3.34 11.22 0.95
C LEU A 4 -4.44 10.26 0.48
N LEU A 5 -4.07 9.15 -0.18
CA LEU A 5 -5.03 8.12 -0.57
C LEU A 5 -5.68 7.47 0.64
N LEU A 6 -4.90 7.17 1.69
CA LEU A 6 -5.42 6.66 2.96
C LEU A 6 -6.45 7.63 3.57
N ALA A 7 -6.13 8.93 3.59
CA ALA A 7 -7.07 9.95 4.08
C ALA A 7 -8.35 10.05 3.22
N ILE A 8 -8.24 10.01 1.89
CA ILE A 8 -9.39 10.03 0.96
C ILE A 8 -10.28 8.79 1.17
N PHE A 9 -9.67 7.63 1.36
CA PHE A 9 -10.40 6.39 1.61
C PHE A 9 -10.82 6.21 3.08
N GLY A 10 -10.36 7.07 3.99
CA GLY A 10 -10.62 6.93 5.42
C GLY A 10 -10.07 5.60 5.98
N GLU A 11 -8.97 5.12 5.41
CA GLU A 11 -8.29 3.91 5.87
C GLU A 11 -7.30 4.25 6.97
N ASP A 12 -7.21 3.36 7.96
CA ASP A 12 -6.30 3.57 9.07
C ASP A 12 -4.85 3.39 8.64
N LYS A 13 -4.08 4.47 8.76
CA LYS A 13 -2.65 4.51 8.47
C LYS A 13 -1.84 3.57 9.38
N GLU A 14 -2.33 3.27 10.57
CA GLU A 14 -1.66 2.43 11.57
C GLU A 14 -1.67 0.95 11.19
N LEU A 15 -2.47 0.57 10.19
CA LEU A 15 -2.45 -0.75 9.58
C LEU A 15 -1.37 -0.88 8.48
N PHE A 16 -0.75 0.22 8.08
CA PHE A 16 0.35 0.23 7.10
C PHE A 16 1.72 0.43 7.75
N TYR A 17 1.75 1.21 8.84
CA TYR A 17 3.00 1.54 9.49
C TYR A 17 2.86 1.86 10.97
N LYS A 18 3.97 1.73 11.70
CA LYS A 18 4.15 2.31 13.03
C LYS A 18 5.39 3.19 13.07
N LEU A 19 5.42 4.09 14.05
CA LEU A 19 6.61 4.87 14.37
C LEU A 19 7.43 4.11 15.42
N THR A 20 8.73 4.10 15.25
CA THR A 20 9.70 3.58 16.22
C THR A 20 10.76 4.64 16.50
N GLU A 21 11.51 4.46 17.57
CA GLU A 21 12.65 5.33 17.87
C GLU A 21 13.71 5.22 16.75
N GLU A 22 14.47 6.30 16.55
CA GLU A 22 15.40 6.43 15.42
C GLU A 22 16.52 5.37 15.41
N MET A 23 16.93 4.94 16.60
CA MET A 23 18.07 4.03 16.79
C MET A 23 17.66 2.59 17.09
N VAL A 24 16.38 2.26 16.98
CA VAL A 24 15.87 0.89 17.21
C VAL A 24 16.44 -0.06 16.15
N SER A 25 17.01 -1.17 16.63
CA SER A 25 17.49 -2.26 15.78
C SER A 25 16.31 -2.99 15.13
N ASP A 26 16.55 -3.71 14.03
CA ASP A 26 15.49 -4.48 13.39
C ASP A 26 15.04 -5.70 14.22
N ASP A 27 15.89 -6.16 15.15
CA ASP A 27 15.57 -7.23 16.10
C ASP A 27 14.64 -6.75 17.23
N ASP A 28 14.60 -5.44 17.49
CA ASP A 28 13.86 -4.83 18.60
C ASP A 28 12.60 -4.08 18.14
N LEU A 29 12.04 -4.43 16.98
CA LEU A 29 10.85 -3.76 16.44
C LEU A 29 9.56 -4.09 17.21
N GLY A 30 9.57 -5.02 18.16
CA GLY A 30 8.40 -5.44 18.94
C GLY A 30 7.36 -6.16 18.08
N ASP A 31 6.09 -6.15 18.51
CA ASP A 31 5.03 -6.88 17.83
C ASP A 31 4.76 -6.32 16.42
N LEU A 32 4.79 -7.22 15.43
CA LEU A 32 4.56 -6.92 14.02
C LEU A 32 3.41 -7.77 13.49
N PRO A 33 2.60 -7.25 12.55
CA PRO A 33 1.57 -8.05 11.92
C PRO A 33 2.18 -9.05 10.92
N SER A 34 1.39 -10.05 10.54
CA SER A 34 1.77 -11.03 9.52
C SER A 34 1.66 -10.49 8.09
N CYS A 35 0.92 -9.40 7.87
CA CYS A 35 0.88 -8.71 6.58
C CYS A 35 2.12 -7.81 6.41
N PRO A 36 2.48 -7.45 5.16
CA PRO A 36 3.52 -6.47 4.93
C PRO A 36 3.23 -5.17 5.70
N PHE A 37 4.24 -4.65 6.39
CA PHE A 37 4.10 -3.52 7.30
C PHE A 37 5.37 -2.67 7.34
N ILE A 38 5.26 -1.37 7.61
CA ILE A 38 6.40 -0.45 7.66
C ILE A 38 6.70 -0.04 9.10
N CYS A 39 7.95 -0.19 9.54
CA CYS A 39 8.46 0.47 10.73
C CYS A 39 9.22 1.73 10.31
N ALA A 40 8.68 2.91 10.60
CA ALA A 40 9.32 4.18 10.30
C ALA A 40 10.10 4.67 11.53
N LYS A 41 11.43 4.77 11.41
CA LYS A 41 12.34 5.14 12.50
C LYS A 41 12.49 6.67 12.56
N GLY A 42 11.75 7.31 13.47
CA GLY A 42 11.74 8.76 13.64
C GLY A 42 10.41 9.34 14.12
N TRP A 43 10.34 10.68 14.20
CA TRP A 43 9.20 11.40 14.79
C TRP A 43 7.90 11.32 14.00
N THR A 44 7.98 11.27 12.67
CA THR A 44 6.80 11.17 11.80
C THR A 44 7.10 10.26 10.62
N PHE A 45 6.07 9.73 9.98
CA PHE A 45 6.27 8.89 8.79
C PHE A 45 6.89 9.68 7.63
N LEU A 46 6.68 11.00 7.53
CA LEU A 46 7.23 11.79 6.40
C LEU A 46 8.66 12.25 6.63
N THR A 47 9.07 12.33 7.90
CA THR A 47 10.37 12.85 8.33
C THR A 47 11.23 11.79 9.03
N ALA A 48 10.83 10.52 8.97
CA ALA A 48 11.61 9.43 9.53
C ALA A 48 12.92 9.25 8.77
N ASN A 49 13.98 8.91 9.51
CA ASN A 49 15.35 8.80 9.00
C ASN A 49 15.54 7.54 8.15
N SER A 50 14.80 6.48 8.47
CA SER A 50 14.80 5.23 7.74
C SER A 50 13.51 4.45 7.95
N TYR A 51 13.28 3.47 7.08
CA TYR A 51 12.09 2.63 7.09
C TYR A 51 12.52 1.18 6.93
N THR A 52 11.96 0.29 7.74
CA THR A 52 12.11 -1.15 7.62
C THR A 52 10.77 -1.75 7.21
N ILE A 53 10.72 -2.43 6.07
CA ILE A 53 9.54 -3.15 5.60
C ILE A 53 9.64 -4.57 6.14
N CYS A 54 8.64 -4.93 6.91
CA CYS A 54 8.50 -6.24 7.50
C CYS A 54 7.48 -7.06 6.70
N VAL A 55 7.73 -8.34 6.54
CA VAL A 55 6.79 -9.30 5.93
C VAL A 55 6.74 -10.51 6.85
N ASP A 56 5.54 -10.94 7.21
CA ASP A 56 5.34 -12.06 8.13
C ASP A 56 6.16 -11.93 9.42
N THR A 57 6.08 -10.76 10.07
CA THR A 57 6.81 -10.40 11.30
C THR A 57 8.33 -10.27 11.20
N HIS A 58 8.92 -10.45 10.01
CA HIS A 58 10.36 -10.36 9.83
C HIS A 58 10.76 -9.09 9.06
N PRO A 59 11.80 -8.37 9.46
CA PRO A 59 12.46 -7.36 8.64
C PRO A 59 12.96 -7.97 7.32
N VAL A 60 12.58 -7.41 6.17
CA VAL A 60 12.98 -7.95 4.86
C VAL A 60 13.66 -6.90 3.97
N LEU A 61 13.16 -5.67 3.97
CA LEU A 61 13.63 -4.61 3.06
C LEU A 61 13.82 -3.31 3.83
N HIS A 62 14.66 -2.42 3.30
CA HIS A 62 14.88 -1.09 3.86
C HIS A 62 14.63 -0.01 2.81
N ALA A 63 14.17 1.14 3.28
CA ALA A 63 14.05 2.34 2.48
C ALA A 63 14.59 3.55 3.24
N SER A 64 15.02 4.54 2.48
CA SER A 64 15.50 5.83 3.01
C SER A 64 14.44 6.93 2.92
N LYS A 65 13.40 6.71 2.11
CA LYS A 65 12.37 7.70 1.81
C LYS A 65 10.96 7.13 2.02
N PRO A 66 9.99 7.98 2.40
CA PRO A 66 8.62 7.53 2.67
C PRO A 66 7.91 6.99 1.43
N ASP A 67 8.17 7.56 0.25
CA ASP A 67 7.56 7.08 -1.00
C ASP A 67 8.14 5.74 -1.45
N GLU A 68 9.44 5.53 -1.22
CA GLU A 68 10.12 4.26 -1.45
C GLU A 68 9.56 3.17 -0.52
N ALA A 69 9.39 3.48 0.77
CA ALA A 69 8.85 2.54 1.75
C ALA A 69 7.44 2.02 1.35
N PHE A 70 6.57 2.92 0.90
CA PHE A 70 5.24 2.54 0.42
C PHE A 70 5.27 1.73 -0.88
N LYS A 71 6.20 2.02 -1.81
CA LYS A 71 6.38 1.20 -3.02
C LYS A 71 6.81 -0.22 -2.65
N LEU A 72 7.78 -0.36 -1.75
CA LEU A 72 8.24 -1.66 -1.27
C LEU A 72 7.13 -2.42 -0.54
N LEU A 73 6.33 -1.74 0.27
CA LEU A 73 5.16 -2.34 0.91
C LEU A 73 4.13 -2.87 -0.11
N PHE A 74 3.81 -2.06 -1.13
CA PHE A 74 2.92 -2.46 -2.22
C PHE A 74 3.50 -3.66 -2.99
N PHE A 75 4.79 -3.61 -3.33
CA PHE A 75 5.45 -4.71 -4.02
C PHE A 75 5.56 -5.97 -3.17
N ALA A 76 5.72 -5.87 -1.86
CA ALA A 76 5.72 -7.04 -0.98
C ALA A 76 4.40 -7.80 -1.06
N HIS A 77 3.27 -7.10 -1.03
CA HIS A 77 1.97 -7.75 -1.23
C HIS A 77 1.87 -8.46 -2.58
N PHE A 78 2.36 -7.82 -3.65
CA PHE A 78 2.30 -8.38 -5.00
C PHE A 78 3.26 -9.56 -5.19
N ALA A 79 4.52 -9.42 -4.79
CA ALA A 79 5.59 -10.40 -5.00
C ALA A 79 5.40 -11.66 -4.14
N PHE A 80 4.92 -11.49 -2.90
CA PHE A 80 4.65 -12.61 -1.99
C PHE A 80 3.21 -13.13 -2.10
N ASN A 81 2.40 -12.58 -3.01
CA ASN A 81 0.99 -12.93 -3.20
C ASN A 81 0.18 -12.88 -1.89
N ILE A 82 0.42 -11.84 -1.08
CA ILE A 82 -0.26 -11.61 0.19
C ILE A 82 -1.50 -10.76 -0.06
N GLN A 83 -2.65 -11.23 0.41
CA GLN A 83 -3.91 -10.50 0.27
C GLN A 83 -3.87 -9.21 1.09
N TYR A 84 -4.45 -8.15 0.52
CA TYR A 84 -4.69 -6.91 1.24
C TYR A 84 -5.65 -7.17 2.40
N GLN A 85 -5.36 -6.58 3.56
CA GLN A 85 -6.33 -6.59 4.66
C GLN A 85 -7.58 -5.82 4.23
N LYS A 86 -8.75 -6.28 4.68
CA LYS A 86 -10.04 -5.74 4.23
C LYS A 86 -10.16 -4.26 4.55
N GLU A 87 -9.60 -3.87 5.69
CA GLU A 87 -9.57 -2.54 6.29
C GLU A 87 -8.67 -1.55 5.53
N THR A 88 -7.75 -2.05 4.70
CA THR A 88 -6.71 -1.25 4.01
C THR A 88 -6.60 -1.53 2.51
N SER A 89 -7.62 -2.19 1.96
CA SER A 89 -7.61 -2.68 0.59
C SER A 89 -7.78 -1.60 -0.48
N LEU A 90 -8.42 -0.46 -0.19
CA LEU A 90 -8.80 0.53 -1.19
C LEU A 90 -7.60 1.35 -1.69
N CYS A 91 -6.70 1.78 -0.80
CA CYS A 91 -5.48 2.48 -1.19
C CYS A 91 -4.57 1.60 -2.04
N LEU A 92 -4.40 0.34 -1.65
CA LEU A 92 -3.59 -0.64 -2.39
C LEU A 92 -4.26 -1.04 -3.72
N GLU A 93 -5.58 -1.24 -3.74
CA GLU A 93 -6.35 -1.50 -4.96
C GLU A 93 -6.27 -0.32 -5.93
N PHE A 94 -6.44 0.92 -5.46
CA PHE A 94 -6.28 2.11 -6.29
C PHE A 94 -4.86 2.21 -6.85
N THR A 95 -3.85 2.00 -6.02
CA THR A 95 -2.44 2.01 -6.44
C THR A 95 -2.17 0.94 -7.50
N GLN A 96 -2.66 -0.28 -7.29
CA GLN A 96 -2.52 -1.37 -8.25
C GLN A 96 -3.16 -1.04 -9.60
N ARG A 97 -4.41 -0.55 -9.58
CA ARG A 97 -5.28 -0.48 -10.76
C ARG A 97 -5.12 0.82 -11.53
N ALA A 98 -5.07 1.95 -10.84
CA ALA A 98 -5.07 3.29 -11.43
C ALA A 98 -3.66 3.85 -11.62
N ILE A 99 -2.70 3.50 -10.75
CA ILE A 99 -1.32 4.03 -10.83
C ILE A 99 -0.40 3.03 -11.54
N ALA A 100 -0.33 1.79 -11.06
CA ALA A 100 0.57 0.79 -11.63
C ALA A 100 0.04 0.11 -12.91
N GLY A 101 -1.25 0.27 -13.22
CA GLY A 101 -1.89 -0.35 -14.38
C GLY A 101 -1.91 -1.89 -14.33
N ILE A 102 -1.77 -2.48 -13.15
CA ILE A 102 -1.78 -3.93 -12.93
C ILE A 102 -3.23 -4.39 -12.78
N ASN A 103 -3.63 -5.41 -13.52
CA ASN A 103 -5.01 -5.93 -13.56
C ASN A 103 -6.07 -4.82 -13.77
N PRO A 104 -5.91 -3.96 -14.79
CA PRO A 104 -6.77 -2.79 -14.96
C PRO A 104 -8.23 -3.20 -15.16
N ALA A 105 -9.16 -2.34 -14.75
CA ALA A 105 -10.59 -2.60 -14.89
C ALA A 105 -11.04 -2.76 -16.36
N ARG A 106 -10.22 -2.31 -17.32
CA ARG A 106 -10.41 -2.45 -18.77
C ARG A 106 -9.05 -2.72 -19.42
N GLY A 107 -9.00 -3.66 -20.37
CA GLY A 107 -7.79 -3.95 -21.15
C GLY A 107 -8.03 -5.01 -22.23
N THR A 108 -7.22 -5.01 -23.30
CA THR A 108 -7.35 -5.95 -24.44
C THR A 108 -7.03 -7.40 -24.10
N LYS A 109 -6.38 -7.65 -22.95
CA LYS A 109 -6.08 -8.99 -22.41
C LYS A 109 -7.05 -9.47 -21.33
N VAL A 110 -8.13 -8.73 -21.07
CA VAL A 110 -9.15 -9.12 -20.08
C VAL A 110 -10.20 -10.00 -20.78
N GLN A 111 -10.32 -11.27 -20.38
CA GLN A 111 -11.40 -12.15 -20.87
C GLN A 111 -12.76 -11.54 -20.49
N LYS A 112 -13.54 -11.16 -21.50
CA LYS A 112 -14.93 -10.72 -21.35
C LYS A 112 -15.84 -11.92 -21.09
N ASN A 113 -15.85 -12.44 -19.86
CA ASN A 113 -16.85 -13.43 -19.47
C ASN A 113 -18.13 -12.67 -19.08
N GLY A 114 -19.25 -12.97 -19.75
CA GLY A 114 -20.51 -12.20 -19.76
C GLY A 114 -21.30 -12.09 -18.45
N GLY A 115 -20.67 -12.21 -17.29
CA GLY A 115 -21.26 -11.94 -15.98
C GLY A 115 -20.92 -10.53 -15.46
N LYS A 116 -21.63 -10.07 -14.41
CA LYS A 116 -21.28 -8.84 -13.66
C LYS A 116 -19.92 -9.03 -13.00
N GLN A 117 -18.86 -8.68 -13.72
CA GLN A 117 -17.49 -8.74 -13.24
C GLN A 117 -17.31 -7.66 -12.17
N HIS A 118 -17.05 -8.08 -10.93
CA HIS A 118 -16.81 -7.19 -9.80
C HIS A 118 -15.43 -6.55 -9.95
N CYS A 119 -15.32 -5.57 -10.85
CA CYS A 119 -14.02 -5.15 -11.39
C CYS A 119 -13.20 -4.27 -10.44
N LEU A 120 -13.87 -3.49 -9.59
CA LEU A 120 -13.27 -2.57 -8.63
C LEU A 120 -14.22 -2.33 -7.45
N SER A 121 -13.68 -2.01 -6.28
CA SER A 121 -14.46 -1.39 -5.21
C SER A 121 -15.12 -0.08 -5.72
N PRO A 122 -16.41 0.20 -5.44
CA PRO A 122 -17.10 1.40 -5.96
C PRO A 122 -16.39 2.71 -5.64
N ARG A 123 -15.76 2.80 -4.46
CA ARG A 123 -14.98 3.97 -4.04
C ARG A 123 -13.72 4.17 -4.87
N VAL A 124 -13.01 3.08 -5.19
CA VAL A 124 -11.83 3.09 -6.07
C VAL A 124 -12.23 3.49 -7.48
N ALA A 125 -13.33 2.94 -8.01
CA ALA A 125 -13.85 3.30 -9.32
C ALA A 125 -14.27 4.77 -9.41
N ALA A 126 -14.91 5.30 -8.36
CA ALA A 126 -15.29 6.70 -8.29
C ALA A 126 -14.08 7.64 -8.32
N LEU A 127 -13.06 7.38 -7.48
CA LEU A 127 -11.84 8.18 -7.45
C LEU A 127 -11.08 8.09 -8.79
N ALA A 128 -10.92 6.88 -9.33
CA ALA A 128 -10.24 6.69 -10.61
C ALA A 128 -10.96 7.41 -11.75
N THR A 129 -12.29 7.46 -11.74
CA THR A 129 -13.07 8.19 -12.74
C THR A 129 -12.95 9.70 -12.58
N ALA A 130 -13.00 10.22 -11.34
CA ALA A 130 -12.83 11.64 -11.07
C ALA A 130 -11.44 12.17 -11.48
N LEU A 131 -10.44 11.29 -11.49
CA LEU A 131 -9.07 11.63 -11.85
C LEU A 131 -8.72 11.37 -13.32
N LYS A 132 -9.62 10.80 -14.14
CA LYS A 132 -9.35 10.47 -15.55
C LYS A 132 -8.98 11.66 -16.42
N ASP A 133 -9.54 12.83 -16.11
CA ASP A 133 -9.35 14.05 -16.89
C ASP A 133 -8.10 14.83 -16.44
N TYR A 134 -7.41 14.33 -15.40
CA TYR A 134 -6.15 14.88 -14.91
C TYR A 134 -5.04 13.95 -15.38
N ASP A 135 -4.32 14.34 -16.44
CA ASP A 135 -3.10 13.66 -16.84
C ASP A 135 -2.04 13.87 -15.74
N PHE A 136 -1.56 12.75 -15.17
CA PHE A 136 -0.46 12.71 -14.20
C PHE A 136 0.83 12.20 -14.86
#